data_AF-A0A9E0H8F4-F1
#
_entry.id   AF-A0A9E0H8F4-F1
#
_cell.length_a   1.000
_cell.length_b   1.000
_cell.length_c   1.000
_cell.angle_alpha   90.00
_cell.angle_beta   90.00
_cell.angle_gamma   90.00
#
_symmetry.space_group_name_H-M   'P 1'
#
loop_
_entity.id
_entity.type
_entity.pdbx_description
1 polymer ?
#
loop_
_entity_poly.entity_id
_entity_poly.type
_entity_poly.pdbx_seq_one_letter_code
_entity_poly.pdbx_strand_id
1 'polypeptide(L)'
;MTRGRALHIGVRSYDATVYRREVPRVISAEADAAALADLTFREGFIAAPPLLSAAATLAAVEDAFGQAQRDLAAGELFVVSFSGHGGRYADVFDDLTARPPGGHNRWRDEDGDGMDEAWCLFDGVLLDDRLGELLAGFAAGVEILVVSDSCYAGTMLRAAPTAASAPPEISASVLLLAACGEAQRTYARADRGLFTDALLAAWHGGRFAGSHHELLDAIRVAWPHAQLVSRGPDAAAFAARRPFTILP
;
A
#
# COMPACT_ATOMS: atom_id res chain seq x y z
N MET A 1 0.24 3.36 -26.47
CA MET A 1 -0.74 3.77 -25.46
C MET A 1 -0.16 3.35 -24.14
N THR A 2 0.14 4.33 -23.32
CA THR A 2 0.45 4.22 -21.88
C THR A 2 -0.70 3.50 -21.15
N ARG A 3 -0.34 2.65 -20.21
CA ARG A 3 -1.28 1.83 -19.44
C ARG A 3 -1.32 2.28 -17.97
N GLY A 4 -2.49 2.10 -17.36
CA GLY A 4 -2.63 2.06 -15.91
C GLY A 4 -2.97 0.65 -15.49
N ARG A 5 -2.30 0.12 -14.46
CA ARG A 5 -2.70 -1.13 -13.80
C ARG A 5 -3.05 -0.89 -12.34
N ALA A 6 -4.02 -1.64 -11.82
CA ALA A 6 -4.37 -1.54 -10.42
C ALA A 6 -4.50 -2.90 -9.71
N LEU A 7 -4.13 -2.93 -8.43
CA LEU A 7 -4.26 -4.04 -7.50
C LEU A 7 -4.95 -3.55 -6.23
N HIS A 8 -6.04 -4.19 -5.83
CA HIS A 8 -6.79 -3.82 -4.63
C HIS A 8 -6.89 -5.01 -3.68
N ILE A 9 -6.48 -4.81 -2.43
CA ILE A 9 -6.35 -5.85 -1.41
C ILE A 9 -7.20 -5.44 -0.20
N GLY A 10 -8.13 -6.31 0.20
CA GLY A 10 -9.00 -6.09 1.35
C GLY A 10 -9.06 -7.32 2.25
N VAL A 11 -8.47 -7.24 3.44
CA VAL A 11 -8.37 -8.38 4.37
C VAL A 11 -9.27 -8.19 5.58
N ARG A 12 -10.49 -8.72 5.48
CA ARG A 12 -11.47 -8.70 6.58
C ARG A 12 -11.22 -9.81 7.59
N SER A 13 -10.84 -11.00 7.13
CA SER A 13 -10.57 -12.17 7.96
C SER A 13 -9.23 -12.80 7.63
N TYR A 14 -8.66 -13.52 8.60
CA TYR A 14 -7.29 -14.02 8.61
C TYR A 14 -7.29 -15.49 9.00
N ASP A 15 -6.29 -16.26 8.54
CA ASP A 15 -6.13 -17.65 8.94
C ASP A 15 -5.59 -17.75 10.38
N ALA A 16 -6.46 -18.11 11.31
CA ALA A 16 -6.11 -18.23 12.72
C ALA A 16 -5.05 -19.31 13.01
N THR A 17 -4.88 -20.29 12.11
CA THR A 17 -3.84 -21.32 12.24
C THR A 17 -2.47 -20.74 11.96
N VAL A 18 -2.37 -19.91 10.92
CA VAL A 18 -1.15 -19.19 10.55
C VAL A 18 -0.76 -18.17 11.62
N TYR A 19 -1.72 -17.36 12.06
CA TYR A 19 -1.49 -16.35 13.08
C TYR A 19 -1.40 -16.92 14.50
N ARG A 20 -1.67 -18.21 14.69
CA ARG A 20 -1.71 -18.93 15.97
C ARG A 20 -2.60 -18.26 17.03
N ARG A 21 -3.57 -17.48 16.58
CA ARG A 21 -4.55 -16.76 17.38
C ARG A 21 -5.70 -16.31 16.48
N GLU A 22 -6.84 -16.03 17.10
CA GLU A 22 -7.90 -15.28 16.41
C GLU A 22 -7.46 -13.83 16.21
N VAL A 23 -7.49 -13.38 14.96
CA VAL A 23 -7.26 -11.98 14.61
C VAL A 23 -8.62 -11.28 14.47
N PRO A 24 -8.85 -10.16 15.16
CA PRO A 24 -10.11 -9.42 15.04
C PRO A 24 -10.41 -9.05 13.59
N ARG A 25 -11.68 -9.17 13.18
CA ARG A 25 -12.07 -8.85 11.80
C ARG A 25 -11.99 -7.35 11.54
N VAL A 26 -11.56 -6.98 10.33
CA VAL A 26 -11.62 -5.60 9.83
C VAL A 26 -12.84 -5.49 8.91
N ILE A 27 -13.99 -5.07 9.46
CA ILE A 27 -15.28 -5.15 8.77
C ILE A 27 -15.27 -4.37 7.44
N SER A 28 -14.56 -3.24 7.39
CA SER A 28 -14.53 -2.37 6.22
C SER A 28 -13.63 -2.85 5.06
N ALA A 29 -12.66 -3.70 5.35
CA ALA A 29 -11.51 -3.92 4.46
C ALA A 29 -11.88 -4.35 3.05
N GLU A 30 -12.83 -5.28 2.90
CA GLU A 30 -13.27 -5.75 1.59
C GLU A 30 -14.05 -4.68 0.81
N ALA A 31 -14.83 -3.85 1.50
CA ALA A 31 -15.58 -2.78 0.85
C ALA A 31 -14.67 -1.61 0.45
N ASP A 32 -13.63 -1.32 1.24
CA ASP A 32 -12.60 -0.34 0.91
C ASP A 32 -11.90 -0.74 -0.39
N ALA A 33 -11.44 -1.99 -0.47
CA ALA A 33 -10.81 -2.54 -1.67
C ALA A 33 -11.74 -2.53 -2.89
N ALA A 34 -13.02 -2.88 -2.71
CA ALA A 34 -14.00 -2.84 -3.78
C ALA A 34 -14.27 -1.40 -4.28
N ALA A 35 -14.32 -0.42 -3.37
CA ALA A 35 -14.57 0.97 -3.72
C ALA A 35 -13.38 1.60 -4.47
N LEU A 36 -12.15 1.27 -4.06
CA LEU A 36 -10.95 1.72 -4.77
C LEU A 36 -10.80 1.02 -6.13
N ALA A 37 -11.24 -0.23 -6.26
CA ALA A 37 -11.31 -0.90 -7.55
C ALA A 37 -12.33 -0.27 -8.51
N ASP A 38 -13.51 0.15 -8.01
CA ASP A 38 -14.48 0.91 -8.82
C ASP A 38 -13.90 2.27 -9.25
N LEU A 39 -13.17 2.95 -8.36
CA LEU A 39 -12.50 4.21 -8.67
C LEU A 39 -11.51 4.04 -9.83
N THR A 40 -10.56 3.10 -9.71
CA THR A 40 -9.53 2.90 -10.74
C THR A 40 -10.11 2.38 -12.04
N PHE A 41 -11.13 1.50 -11.98
CA PHE A 41 -11.86 1.05 -13.16
C PHE A 41 -12.46 2.23 -13.94
N ARG A 42 -13.09 3.19 -13.24
CA ARG A 42 -13.68 4.38 -13.89
C ARG A 42 -12.64 5.33 -14.49
N GLU A 43 -11.43 5.34 -13.96
CA GLU A 43 -10.29 6.10 -14.54
C GLU A 43 -9.54 5.30 -15.63
N GLY A 44 -10.03 4.12 -16.01
CA GLY A 44 -9.51 3.35 -17.15
C GLY A 44 -8.34 2.42 -16.83
N PHE A 45 -8.10 2.12 -15.56
CA PHE A 45 -7.06 1.16 -15.17
C PHE A 45 -7.46 -0.28 -15.51
N ILE A 46 -6.45 -1.07 -15.89
CA ILE A 46 -6.56 -2.51 -16.04
C ILE A 46 -6.34 -3.14 -14.66
N ALA A 47 -7.40 -3.63 -14.05
CA ALA A 47 -7.36 -4.27 -12.74
C ALA A 47 -7.88 -5.71 -12.80
N ALA A 48 -7.22 -6.62 -12.09
CA ALA A 48 -7.84 -7.90 -11.73
C ALA A 48 -8.92 -7.65 -10.66
N PRO A 49 -9.85 -8.60 -10.44
CA PRO A 49 -10.75 -8.53 -9.29
C PRO A 49 -9.97 -8.33 -7.98
N PRO A 50 -10.49 -7.54 -7.02
CA PRO A 50 -9.84 -7.34 -5.74
C PRO A 50 -9.51 -8.67 -5.04
N LEU A 51 -8.35 -8.73 -4.39
CA LEU A 51 -7.99 -9.85 -3.53
C LEU A 51 -8.64 -9.65 -2.17
N LEU A 52 -9.63 -10.48 -1.84
CA LEU A 52 -10.46 -10.34 -0.64
C LEU A 52 -10.26 -11.51 0.33
N SER A 53 -9.95 -11.21 1.59
CA SER A 53 -9.75 -12.19 2.67
C SER A 53 -8.96 -13.42 2.19
N ALA A 54 -9.56 -14.61 2.11
CA ALA A 54 -8.89 -15.85 1.70
C ALA A 54 -8.17 -15.79 0.34
N ALA A 55 -8.55 -14.87 -0.55
CA ALA A 55 -7.83 -14.66 -1.82
C ALA A 55 -6.60 -13.74 -1.69
N ALA A 56 -6.55 -12.90 -0.65
CA ALA A 56 -5.43 -12.00 -0.35
C ALA A 56 -4.31 -12.75 0.38
N THR A 57 -3.76 -13.76 -0.29
CA THR A 57 -2.58 -14.50 0.21
C THR A 57 -1.29 -13.77 -0.14
N LEU A 58 -0.22 -14.05 0.61
CA LEU A 58 1.12 -13.53 0.32
C LEU A 58 1.54 -13.86 -1.12
N ALA A 59 1.35 -15.11 -1.54
CA ALA A 59 1.67 -15.53 -2.91
C ALA A 59 0.85 -14.78 -3.97
N ALA A 60 -0.46 -14.62 -3.78
CA ALA A 60 -1.31 -13.93 -4.75
C ALA A 60 -0.96 -12.43 -4.87
N VAL A 61 -0.60 -11.79 -3.75
CA VAL A 61 -0.14 -10.40 -3.75
C VAL A 61 1.19 -10.28 -4.47
N GLU A 62 2.19 -11.11 -4.14
CA GLU A 62 3.49 -11.08 -4.82
C GLU A 62 3.39 -11.38 -6.32
N ASP A 63 2.54 -12.33 -6.72
CA ASP A 63 2.28 -12.63 -8.13
C ASP A 63 1.66 -11.44 -8.87
N ALA A 64 0.74 -10.71 -8.23
CA ALA A 64 0.12 -9.53 -8.82
C ALA A 64 1.12 -8.37 -8.98
N PHE A 65 2.01 -8.16 -8.01
CA PHE A 65 3.16 -7.24 -8.16
C PHE A 65 4.06 -7.68 -9.32
N GLY A 66 4.42 -8.97 -9.38
CA GLY A 66 5.25 -9.51 -10.45
C GLY A 66 4.64 -9.34 -11.85
N GLN A 67 3.31 -9.47 -11.96
CA GLN A 67 2.60 -9.17 -13.21
C GLN A 67 2.69 -7.69 -13.58
N ALA A 68 2.47 -6.79 -12.62
CA ALA A 68 2.56 -5.35 -12.86
C ALA A 68 3.98 -4.93 -13.28
N GLN A 69 5.01 -5.48 -12.64
CA GLN A 69 6.42 -5.24 -12.99
C GLN A 69 6.76 -5.65 -14.43
N ARG A 70 6.17 -6.74 -14.93
CA ARG A 70 6.37 -7.20 -16.32
C ARG A 70 5.60 -6.38 -17.34
N ASP A 71 4.45 -5.85 -16.95
CA ASP A 71 3.52 -5.22 -17.87
C ASP A 71 3.75 -3.72 -18.04
N LEU A 72 4.32 -3.06 -17.02
CA LEU A 72 4.48 -1.61 -16.96
C LEU A 72 5.90 -1.15 -17.31
N ALA A 73 5.98 -0.04 -18.04
CA ALA A 73 7.20 0.64 -18.44
C ALA A 73 7.17 2.13 -18.08
N ALA A 74 8.24 2.86 -18.40
CA ALA A 74 8.37 4.29 -18.10
C ALA A 74 7.17 5.11 -18.59
N GLY A 75 6.64 5.98 -17.71
CA GLY A 75 5.46 6.81 -17.96
C GLY A 75 4.12 6.10 -17.71
N GLU A 76 4.13 4.81 -17.38
CA GLU A 76 2.93 4.06 -16.99
C GLU A 76 2.75 4.04 -15.47
N LEU A 77 1.50 3.86 -15.02
CA LEU A 77 1.10 4.04 -13.62
C LEU A 77 0.58 2.73 -13.02
N PHE A 78 1.16 2.34 -11.89
CA PHE A 78 0.62 1.30 -11.02
C PHE A 78 -0.12 1.91 -9.82
N VAL A 79 -1.31 1.44 -9.53
CA VAL A 79 -2.02 1.76 -8.28
C VAL A 79 -2.16 0.49 -7.46
N VAL A 80 -1.69 0.50 -6.23
CA VAL A 80 -1.93 -0.59 -5.28
C VAL A 80 -2.62 -0.05 -4.04
N SER A 81 -3.70 -0.70 -3.60
CA SER A 81 -4.35 -0.35 -2.34
C SER A 81 -4.44 -1.53 -1.40
N PHE A 82 -4.22 -1.27 -0.11
CA PHE A 82 -4.43 -2.23 0.97
C PHE A 82 -5.37 -1.65 2.02
N SER A 83 -6.37 -2.42 2.44
CA SER A 83 -7.15 -2.19 3.66
C SER A 83 -7.17 -3.45 4.50
N GLY A 84 -6.83 -3.31 5.78
CA GLY A 84 -6.66 -4.43 6.70
C GLY A 84 -5.81 -4.06 7.91
N HIS A 85 -5.43 -5.06 8.70
CA HIS A 85 -4.53 -4.85 9.83
C HIS A 85 -3.12 -4.50 9.35
N GLY A 86 -2.55 -3.47 9.99
CA GLY A 86 -1.11 -3.25 9.99
C GLY A 86 -0.48 -3.99 11.17
N GLY A 87 0.66 -4.64 10.95
CA GLY A 87 1.47 -5.27 11.97
C GLY A 87 2.74 -4.49 12.25
N ARG A 88 3.30 -4.66 13.45
CA ARG A 88 4.71 -4.34 13.75
C ARG A 88 5.37 -5.59 14.30
N TYR A 89 6.50 -5.94 13.72
CA TYR A 89 7.30 -7.10 14.10
C TYR A 89 8.69 -6.59 14.48
N ALA A 90 9.38 -7.20 15.44
CA ALA A 90 10.74 -6.77 15.78
C ALA A 90 11.68 -6.91 14.56
N ASP A 91 12.86 -6.29 14.57
CA ASP A 91 13.86 -6.65 13.57
C ASP A 91 14.66 -7.87 14.04
N VAL A 92 14.30 -9.08 13.59
CA VAL A 92 15.04 -10.31 13.94
C VAL A 92 15.29 -11.21 12.74
N PHE A 93 16.56 -11.61 12.56
CA PHE A 93 17.00 -12.47 11.46
C PHE A 93 16.87 -13.97 11.75
N ASP A 94 16.98 -14.37 13.03
CA ASP A 94 17.32 -15.76 13.38
C ASP A 94 16.16 -16.59 13.97
N ASP A 95 15.00 -16.01 14.31
CA ASP A 95 13.84 -16.77 14.81
C ASP A 95 12.70 -16.83 13.80
N LEU A 96 12.77 -17.86 12.94
CA LEU A 96 11.76 -18.15 11.92
C LEU A 96 10.46 -18.76 12.49
N THR A 97 10.43 -19.13 13.78
CA THR A 97 9.29 -19.86 14.36
C THR A 97 8.29 -18.96 15.08
N ALA A 98 8.67 -17.72 15.40
CA ALA A 98 7.84 -16.78 16.15
C ALA A 98 6.86 -15.96 15.28
N ARG A 99 6.92 -16.06 13.94
CA ARG A 99 6.19 -15.17 13.03
C ARG A 99 5.31 -15.91 12.02
N PRO A 100 4.25 -15.24 11.51
CA PRO A 100 3.55 -15.69 10.32
C PRO A 100 4.51 -15.75 9.11
N PRO A 101 4.19 -16.57 8.09
CA PRO A 101 4.90 -16.56 6.81
C PRO A 101 5.07 -15.14 6.26
N GLY A 102 6.22 -14.86 5.66
CA GLY A 102 6.56 -13.54 5.12
C GLY A 102 7.06 -12.53 6.17
N GLY A 103 7.00 -12.84 7.47
CA GLY A 103 7.50 -11.97 8.54
C GLY A 103 9.00 -12.06 8.80
N HIS A 104 9.78 -12.57 7.85
CA HIS A 104 11.22 -12.74 8.00
C HIS A 104 11.96 -11.60 7.32
N ASN A 105 12.83 -10.96 8.09
CA ASN A 105 13.55 -9.80 7.62
C ASN A 105 14.68 -10.23 6.70
N ARG A 106 14.87 -9.45 5.66
CA ARG A 106 15.96 -9.66 4.69
C ARG A 106 17.07 -8.64 4.91
N TRP A 107 16.72 -7.49 5.50
CA TRP A 107 17.60 -6.35 5.73
C TRP A 107 17.53 -5.94 7.20
N ARG A 108 18.60 -5.30 7.69
CA ARG A 108 18.83 -5.09 9.14
C ARG A 108 18.47 -3.67 9.46
N ASP A 109 17.64 -3.49 10.48
CA ASP A 109 16.99 -2.27 10.95
C ASP A 109 17.73 -1.00 10.56
N GLU A 110 17.08 -0.26 9.67
CA GLU A 110 17.60 0.97 9.08
C GLU A 110 16.93 2.23 9.65
N ASP A 111 15.79 2.08 10.32
CA ASP A 111 15.01 3.20 10.88
C ASP A 111 15.31 3.41 12.39
N GLY A 112 16.03 2.47 13.01
CA GLY A 112 16.70 2.62 14.30
C GLY A 112 15.81 2.37 15.52
N ASP A 113 14.57 1.94 15.31
CA ASP A 113 13.63 1.58 16.38
C ASP A 113 13.48 0.06 16.59
N GLY A 114 14.16 -0.75 15.77
CA GLY A 114 14.22 -2.20 15.89
C GLY A 114 12.93 -2.91 15.51
N MET A 115 12.09 -2.33 14.66
CA MET A 115 10.81 -2.90 14.23
C MET A 115 10.56 -2.71 12.73
N ASP A 116 9.82 -3.64 12.14
CA ASP A 116 9.33 -3.58 10.76
C ASP A 116 7.80 -3.51 10.74
N GLU A 117 7.27 -2.65 9.88
CA GLU A 117 5.84 -2.60 9.59
C GLU A 117 5.42 -3.65 8.57
N ALA A 118 4.15 -4.06 8.64
CA ALA A 118 3.64 -5.07 7.74
C ALA A 118 2.18 -4.87 7.37
N TRP A 119 1.82 -5.28 6.17
CA TRP A 119 0.44 -5.61 5.82
C TRP A 119 0.14 -7.04 6.28
N CYS A 120 -0.85 -7.21 7.15
CA CYS A 120 -1.37 -8.52 7.50
C CYS A 120 -2.25 -9.04 6.36
N LEU A 121 -1.79 -10.07 5.67
CA LEU A 121 -2.50 -10.79 4.62
C LEU A 121 -3.26 -11.98 5.21
N PHE A 122 -3.96 -12.75 4.39
CA PHE A 122 -4.76 -13.86 4.92
C PHE A 122 -3.90 -14.95 5.57
N ASP A 123 -2.80 -15.31 4.93
CA ASP A 123 -1.93 -16.45 5.26
C ASP A 123 -0.49 -16.04 5.61
N GLY A 124 -0.27 -14.77 5.94
CA GLY A 124 1.06 -14.26 6.22
C GLY A 124 1.10 -12.75 6.31
N VAL A 125 2.31 -12.20 6.37
CA VAL A 125 2.53 -10.76 6.39
C VAL A 125 3.43 -10.35 5.24
N LEU A 126 3.14 -9.19 4.66
CA LEU A 126 4.04 -8.53 3.72
C LEU A 126 4.74 -7.41 4.49
N LEU A 127 6.00 -7.64 4.85
CA LEU A 127 6.84 -6.63 5.49
C LEU A 127 7.13 -5.47 4.53
N ASP A 128 7.38 -4.30 5.10
CA ASP A 128 7.89 -3.11 4.40
C ASP A 128 9.17 -3.38 3.61
N ASP A 129 10.10 -4.20 4.12
CA ASP A 129 11.28 -4.71 3.41
C ASP A 129 10.90 -5.38 2.09
N ARG A 130 9.96 -6.33 2.17
CA ARG A 130 9.52 -7.10 1.03
C ARG A 130 8.73 -6.23 0.06
N LEU A 131 7.92 -5.30 0.58
CA LEU A 131 7.25 -4.29 -0.24
C LEU A 131 8.28 -3.42 -0.97
N GLY A 132 9.35 -2.98 -0.30
CA GLY A 132 10.47 -2.25 -0.89
C GLY A 132 11.12 -3.01 -2.04
N GLU A 133 11.38 -4.31 -1.88
CA GLU A 133 11.89 -5.17 -2.95
C GLU A 133 10.92 -5.27 -4.13
N LEU A 134 9.62 -5.42 -3.87
CA LEU A 134 8.60 -5.44 -4.92
C LEU A 134 8.51 -4.09 -5.66
N LEU A 135 8.67 -2.97 -4.95
CA LEU A 135 8.69 -1.64 -5.57
C LEU A 135 9.97 -1.41 -6.38
N ALA A 136 11.12 -1.91 -5.91
CA ALA A 136 12.38 -1.82 -6.63
C ALA A 136 12.43 -2.67 -7.91
N GLY A 137 11.56 -3.68 -8.03
CA GLY A 137 11.46 -4.50 -9.23
C GLY A 137 10.78 -3.82 -10.42
N PHE A 138 10.22 -2.62 -10.27
CA PHE A 138 9.65 -1.86 -11.38
C PHE A 138 10.74 -1.13 -12.19
N ALA A 139 10.51 -1.00 -13.49
CA ALA A 139 11.40 -0.26 -14.38
C ALA A 139 11.49 1.23 -13.99
N ALA A 140 12.63 1.86 -14.28
CA ALA A 140 12.80 3.30 -14.09
C ALA A 140 11.73 4.10 -14.85
N GLY A 141 11.22 5.15 -14.21
CA GLY A 141 10.17 6.01 -14.76
C GLY A 141 8.75 5.45 -14.68
N VAL A 142 8.54 4.23 -14.16
CA VAL A 142 7.20 3.79 -13.72
C VAL A 142 6.79 4.64 -12.52
N GLU A 143 5.52 5.06 -12.49
CA GLU A 143 4.93 5.71 -11.34
C GLU A 143 4.08 4.72 -10.53
N ILE A 144 4.15 4.79 -9.21
CA ILE A 144 3.43 3.87 -8.32
C ILE A 144 2.72 4.66 -7.23
N LEU A 145 1.39 4.58 -7.19
CA LEU A 145 0.58 5.11 -6.10
C LEU A 145 0.15 3.97 -5.16
N VAL A 146 0.68 3.97 -3.94
CA VAL A 146 0.30 3.08 -2.84
C VAL A 146 -0.75 3.79 -1.99
N VAL A 147 -1.91 3.17 -1.78
CA VAL A 147 -2.96 3.64 -0.87
C VAL A 147 -3.08 2.65 0.29
N SER A 148 -2.69 3.04 1.50
CA SER A 148 -2.64 2.13 2.65
C SER A 148 -3.60 2.57 3.74
N ASP A 149 -4.76 1.92 3.82
CA ASP A 149 -5.76 2.05 4.90
C ASP A 149 -5.49 1.02 6.00
N SER A 150 -4.37 1.20 6.70
CA SER A 150 -3.93 0.34 7.80
C SER A 150 -3.30 1.16 8.93
N CYS A 151 -3.20 0.55 10.11
CA CYS A 151 -2.35 1.11 11.18
C CYS A 151 -0.88 1.06 10.75
N TYR A 152 -0.06 2.01 11.21
CA TYR A 152 1.37 2.12 10.86
C TYR A 152 1.64 2.30 9.35
N ALA A 153 0.64 2.72 8.58
CA ALA A 153 0.73 2.83 7.13
C ALA A 153 1.83 3.81 6.66
N GLY A 154 2.13 4.85 7.44
CA GLY A 154 3.02 5.95 7.04
C GLY A 154 4.50 5.57 6.89
N THR A 155 4.94 4.47 7.49
CA THR A 155 6.34 3.99 7.43
C THR A 155 6.52 2.79 6.49
N MET A 156 5.44 2.30 5.86
CA MET A 156 5.50 1.23 4.85
C MET A 156 6.40 1.55 3.64
N LEU A 157 6.64 2.84 3.36
CA LEU A 157 7.72 3.29 2.48
C LEU A 157 8.87 3.83 3.33
N ARG A 158 9.77 2.93 3.76
CA ARG A 158 10.96 3.25 4.58
C ARG A 158 11.78 4.43 4.05
N ALA A 159 12.56 5.08 4.91
CA ALA A 159 13.52 6.10 4.51
C ALA A 159 14.61 5.52 3.58
N ALA A 160 15.33 6.39 2.86
CA ALA A 160 16.46 5.95 2.03
C ALA A 160 17.61 5.45 2.94
N PRO A 161 18.12 4.23 2.74
CA PRO A 161 19.13 3.65 3.63
C PRO A 161 20.50 4.36 3.51
N THR A 162 21.24 4.41 4.63
CA THR A 162 22.51 5.14 4.73
C THR A 162 23.77 4.26 4.62
N ALA A 163 23.66 2.94 4.46
CA ALA A 163 24.81 2.02 4.47
C ALA A 163 24.63 0.73 3.63
N ALA A 164 25.73 -0.01 3.48
CA ALA A 164 25.99 -1.10 2.51
C ALA A 164 25.15 -2.41 2.65
N SER A 165 24.12 -2.45 3.50
CA SER A 165 23.14 -3.55 3.62
C SER A 165 21.71 -3.07 3.36
N ALA A 166 21.59 -2.06 2.50
CA ALA A 166 20.37 -1.38 2.13
C ALA A 166 19.39 -2.26 1.32
N PRO A 167 18.06 -2.10 1.49
CA PRO A 167 17.08 -2.57 0.53
C PRO A 167 17.38 -1.98 -0.86
N PRO A 168 16.98 -2.68 -1.94
CA PRO A 168 17.28 -2.28 -3.30
C PRO A 168 16.76 -0.87 -3.61
N GLU A 169 17.56 -0.11 -4.36
CA GLU A 169 17.19 1.25 -4.76
C GLU A 169 15.95 1.23 -5.66
N ILE A 170 14.95 2.03 -5.30
CA ILE A 170 13.70 2.13 -6.07
C ILE A 170 13.92 3.11 -7.22
N SER A 171 14.00 2.58 -8.44
CA SER A 171 14.13 3.38 -9.67
C SER A 171 12.81 3.97 -10.17
N ALA A 172 11.68 3.47 -9.67
CA ALA A 172 10.34 4.01 -9.91
C ALA A 172 10.04 5.22 -9.01
N SER A 173 9.04 6.02 -9.40
CA SER A 173 8.56 7.14 -8.59
C SER A 173 7.33 6.71 -7.79
N VAL A 174 7.47 6.63 -6.47
CA VAL A 174 6.46 6.07 -5.58
C VAL A 174 5.86 7.16 -4.70
N LEU A 175 4.54 7.17 -4.61
CA LEU A 175 3.77 7.92 -3.63
C LEU A 175 3.02 6.95 -2.72
N LEU A 176 3.11 7.14 -1.41
CA LEU A 176 2.28 6.45 -0.43
C LEU A 176 1.30 7.45 0.17
N LEU A 177 0.02 7.23 -0.10
CA LEU A 177 -1.09 7.89 0.57
C LEU A 177 -1.57 6.99 1.71
N ALA A 178 -1.10 7.28 2.92
CA ALA A 178 -1.34 6.49 4.12
C ALA A 178 -2.50 7.07 4.95
N ALA A 179 -3.34 6.18 5.50
CA ALA A 179 -4.40 6.57 6.43
C ALA A 179 -3.85 7.18 7.72
N CYS A 180 -2.69 6.73 8.19
CA CYS A 180 -2.07 7.30 9.37
C CYS A 180 -0.55 7.27 9.25
N GLY A 181 0.12 8.17 9.96
CA GLY A 181 1.54 8.03 10.29
C GLY A 181 1.74 6.97 11.38
N GLU A 182 2.31 7.38 12.50
CA GLU A 182 2.60 6.49 13.65
C GLU A 182 1.41 6.27 14.60
N ALA A 183 0.30 7.01 14.45
CA ALA A 183 -0.81 6.97 15.40
C ALA A 183 -1.72 5.74 15.21
N GLN A 184 -2.08 5.13 16.34
CA GLN A 184 -2.31 3.69 16.45
C GLN A 184 -3.68 3.12 16.05
N ARG A 185 -4.61 3.86 15.41
CA ARG A 185 -5.96 3.32 15.13
C ARG A 185 -6.62 3.94 13.89
N THR A 186 -7.01 3.10 12.93
CA THR A 186 -8.05 3.43 11.95
C THR A 186 -9.42 3.04 12.53
N TYR A 187 -10.46 3.82 12.23
CA TYR A 187 -11.83 3.53 12.67
C TYR A 187 -12.71 3.33 11.44
N ALA A 188 -13.68 2.42 11.56
CA ALA A 188 -14.73 2.23 10.57
C ALA A 188 -16.06 2.76 11.14
N ARG A 189 -16.86 3.46 10.32
CA ARG A 189 -18.17 3.98 10.73
C ARG A 189 -19.34 3.07 10.34
N ALA A 190 -19.08 2.08 9.47
CA ALA A 190 -20.04 1.09 8.97
C ALA A 190 -19.30 -0.04 8.21
N ASP A 191 -19.71 -0.31 6.97
CA ASP A 191 -19.09 -1.24 6.02
C ASP A 191 -17.86 -0.67 5.31
N ARG A 192 -17.49 0.61 5.51
CA ARG A 192 -16.30 1.27 4.93
C ARG A 192 -15.44 2.01 5.98
N GLY A 193 -14.14 2.10 5.73
CA GLY A 193 -13.13 2.75 6.57
C GLY A 193 -13.21 4.27 6.43
N LEU A 194 -12.98 5.00 7.54
CA LEU A 194 -13.11 6.47 7.54
C LEU A 194 -12.11 7.17 6.61
N PHE A 195 -10.90 6.64 6.48
CA PHE A 195 -9.92 7.17 5.54
C PHE A 195 -10.37 6.95 4.10
N THR A 196 -10.77 5.72 3.75
CA THR A 196 -11.27 5.42 2.40
C THR A 196 -12.52 6.25 2.06
N ASP A 197 -13.44 6.45 2.99
CA ASP A 197 -14.58 7.35 2.79
C ASP A 197 -14.15 8.81 2.57
N ALA A 198 -13.19 9.32 3.34
CA ALA A 198 -12.65 10.67 3.16
C ALA A 198 -11.98 10.84 1.79
N LEU A 199 -11.19 9.84 1.35
CA LEU A 199 -10.57 9.77 0.03
C LEU A 199 -11.63 9.81 -1.08
N LEU A 200 -12.66 8.98 -1.00
CA LEU A 200 -13.72 8.93 -2.02
C LEU A 200 -14.56 10.22 -2.05
N ALA A 201 -14.81 10.83 -0.89
CA ALA A 201 -15.50 12.11 -0.78
C ALA A 201 -14.68 13.23 -1.43
N ALA A 202 -13.38 13.29 -1.15
CA ALA A 202 -12.46 14.26 -1.76
C ALA A 202 -12.33 14.04 -3.27
N TRP A 203 -12.29 12.78 -3.72
CA TRP A 203 -12.24 12.42 -5.13
C TRP A 203 -13.49 12.84 -5.92
N HIS A 204 -14.64 12.87 -5.24
CA HIS A 204 -15.90 13.40 -5.76
C HIS A 204 -16.36 12.76 -7.09
N GLY A 205 -16.06 11.45 -7.25
CA GLY A 205 -16.43 10.66 -8.42
C GLY A 205 -15.72 11.09 -9.70
N GLY A 206 -14.41 11.39 -9.62
CA GLY A 206 -13.58 11.77 -10.77
C GLY A 206 -13.56 13.28 -11.05
N ARG A 207 -14.40 14.07 -10.35
CA ARG A 207 -14.47 15.53 -10.53
C ARG A 207 -13.36 16.30 -9.82
N PHE A 208 -12.60 15.64 -8.94
CA PHE A 208 -11.40 16.24 -8.36
C PHE A 208 -10.37 16.56 -9.45
N ALA A 209 -9.86 17.78 -9.46
CA ALA A 209 -8.95 18.30 -10.50
C ALA A 209 -7.58 18.76 -9.97
N GLY A 210 -7.37 18.66 -8.65
CA GLY A 210 -6.11 19.05 -8.02
C GLY A 210 -5.03 17.97 -8.08
N SER A 211 -3.89 18.27 -7.49
CA SER A 211 -2.72 17.41 -7.30
C SER A 211 -2.90 16.39 -6.17
N HIS A 212 -1.93 15.48 -5.98
CA HIS A 212 -1.93 14.57 -4.83
C HIS A 212 -1.83 15.31 -3.49
N HIS A 213 -1.10 16.43 -3.45
CA HIS A 213 -1.03 17.28 -2.26
C HIS A 213 -2.38 17.92 -1.93
N GLU A 214 -3.07 18.46 -2.94
CA GLU A 214 -4.40 19.06 -2.73
C GLU A 214 -5.45 17.98 -2.40
N LEU A 215 -5.29 16.75 -2.91
CA LEU A 215 -6.15 15.63 -2.53
C LEU A 215 -5.92 15.27 -1.06
N LEU A 216 -4.66 15.21 -0.62
CA LEU A 216 -4.31 14.98 0.79
C LEU A 216 -4.93 16.05 1.69
N ASP A 217 -4.84 17.32 1.31
CA ASP A 217 -5.43 18.42 2.09
C ASP A 217 -6.96 18.29 2.16
N ALA A 218 -7.62 17.92 1.06
CA ALA A 218 -9.06 17.66 1.04
C ALA A 218 -9.45 16.46 1.93
N ILE A 219 -8.66 15.38 1.94
CA ILE A 219 -8.85 14.23 2.83
C ILE A 219 -8.71 14.66 4.29
N ARG A 220 -7.69 15.47 4.60
CA ARG A 220 -7.39 15.93 5.96
C ARG A 220 -8.48 16.75 6.61
N VAL A 221 -9.41 17.31 5.83
CA VAL A 221 -10.62 17.96 6.38
C VAL A 221 -11.46 16.98 7.19
N ALA A 222 -11.62 15.74 6.70
CA ALA A 222 -12.36 14.68 7.39
C ALA A 222 -11.46 13.73 8.18
N TRP A 223 -10.19 13.60 7.78
CA TRP A 223 -9.24 12.66 8.35
C TRP A 223 -7.83 13.27 8.51
N PRO A 224 -7.59 14.08 9.57
CA PRO A 224 -6.36 14.89 9.71
C PRO A 224 -5.04 14.09 9.76
N HIS A 225 -5.11 12.78 10.01
CA HIS A 225 -3.95 11.91 10.15
C HIS A 225 -3.41 11.37 8.84
N ALA A 226 -4.09 11.61 7.70
CA ALA A 226 -3.60 11.17 6.41
C ALA A 226 -2.21 11.74 6.11
N GLN A 227 -1.36 10.96 5.45
CA GLN A 227 -0.01 11.35 5.05
C GLN A 227 0.25 11.01 3.60
N LEU A 228 1.12 11.81 2.96
CA LEU A 228 1.67 11.53 1.66
C LEU A 228 3.19 11.44 1.79
N VAL A 229 3.75 10.28 1.47
CA VAL A 229 5.19 10.01 1.47
C VAL A 229 5.64 9.83 0.02
N SER A 230 6.82 10.35 -0.32
CA SER A 230 7.38 10.33 -1.67
C SER A 230 8.73 9.62 -1.67
N ARG A 231 8.97 8.72 -2.61
CA ARG A 231 10.25 7.99 -2.76
C ARG A 231 10.58 7.77 -4.24
N GLY A 232 11.87 7.84 -4.59
CA GLY A 232 12.36 7.67 -5.95
C GLY A 232 12.56 8.99 -6.72
N PRO A 233 13.10 8.92 -7.95
CA PRO A 233 13.71 10.06 -8.64
C PRO A 233 12.75 11.21 -9.00
N ASP A 234 11.53 10.91 -9.44
CA ASP A 234 10.56 11.92 -9.91
C ASP A 234 9.31 12.04 -9.02
N ALA A 235 9.37 11.56 -7.78
CA ALA A 235 8.20 11.49 -6.90
C ALA A 235 7.58 12.86 -6.61
N ALA A 236 8.38 13.94 -6.54
CA ALA A 236 7.85 15.29 -6.35
C ALA A 236 7.03 15.78 -7.56
N ALA A 237 7.51 15.51 -8.78
CA ALA A 237 6.77 15.83 -10.00
C ALA A 237 5.51 14.98 -10.12
N PHE A 238 5.58 13.70 -9.76
CA PHE A 238 4.43 12.81 -9.70
C PHE A 238 3.38 13.31 -8.69
N ALA A 239 3.80 13.75 -7.49
CA ALA A 239 2.90 14.29 -6.46
C ALA A 239 2.19 15.60 -6.88
N ALA A 240 2.77 16.36 -7.82
CA ALA A 240 2.15 17.56 -8.36
C ALA A 240 1.05 17.27 -9.41
N ARG A 241 0.89 16.01 -9.85
CA ARG A 241 -0.10 15.62 -10.85
C ARG A 241 -1.44 15.23 -10.23
N ARG A 242 -2.49 15.22 -11.06
CA ARG A 242 -3.80 14.70 -10.66
C ARG A 242 -3.71 13.21 -10.31
N PRO A 243 -4.24 12.80 -9.14
CA PRO A 243 -4.29 11.39 -8.75
C PRO A 243 -5.01 10.51 -9.76
N PHE A 244 -4.68 9.22 -9.79
CA PHE A 244 -5.35 8.21 -10.63
C PHE A 244 -5.43 8.58 -12.11
N THR A 245 -4.42 9.27 -12.65
CA THR A 245 -4.42 9.76 -14.04
C THR A 245 -3.43 8.97 -14.88
N ILE A 246 -3.94 8.27 -15.89
CA ILE A 246 -3.14 7.62 -16.94
C ILE A 246 -2.81 8.70 -17.98
N LEU A 247 -1.52 9.01 -18.16
CA LEU A 247 -1.10 9.95 -19.20
C LEU A 247 -1.37 9.38 -20.59
N PRO A 248 -1.54 10.20 -21.64
CA PRO A 248 -1.67 9.73 -23.02
C PRO A 248 -0.37 9.17 -23.64
#